data_AF-A0A843B450-F1
#
_entry.id   AF-A0A843B450-F1
#
_cell.length_a   1.000
_cell.length_b   1.000
_cell.length_c   1.000
_cell.angle_alpha   90.00
_cell.angle_beta   90.00
_cell.angle_gamma   90.00
#
_symmetry.space_group_name_H-M   'P 1'
#
loop_
_entity.id
_entity.type
_entity.pdbx_description
1 polymer ?
#
loop_
_entity_poly.entity_id
_entity_poly.type
_entity_poly.pdbx_seq_one_letter_code
_entity_poly.pdbx_strand_id
1 'polypeptide(L)'
;MELELIFATAFVLEIIFCAIPGAVTAEALRRGISGGYRPALMVQLGSMIGDLVWAVIALVGLAVLFESVPVRLGLGIIGCVFMLYLAFKAALGARSGDVPENNSEKERGDFLTGVVLSTGNPFQVAFWMGIGATTIAAIAPDPQLEHYAAFMLGFTLAGTLWCFLFAYVVSVGRRFVRPRVFQIIQAVCAVFLAYMGVNMLLSTLRTVGLL
;
A
#
# COMPACT_ATOMS: atom_id res chain seq x y z
N MET A 1 -22.87 -17.19 -10.52
CA MET A 1 -23.24 -15.82 -10.12
C MET A 1 -22.43 -15.35 -8.92
N GLU A 2 -22.33 -16.13 -7.83
CA GLU A 2 -21.55 -15.75 -6.64
C GLU A 2 -20.05 -15.57 -6.92
N LEU A 3 -19.40 -16.51 -7.62
CA LEU A 3 -17.97 -16.38 -7.97
C LEU A 3 -17.65 -15.13 -8.79
N GLU A 4 -18.50 -14.80 -9.78
CA GLU A 4 -18.34 -13.62 -10.63
C GLU A 4 -18.48 -12.33 -9.81
N LEU A 5 -19.45 -12.31 -8.89
CA LEU A 5 -19.67 -11.17 -8.00
C LEU A 5 -18.48 -10.99 -7.05
N ILE A 6 -18.00 -12.07 -6.41
CA ILE A 6 -16.83 -12.03 -5.54
C ILE A 6 -15.58 -11.55 -6.29
N PHE A 7 -15.34 -12.08 -7.50
CA PHE A 7 -14.25 -11.62 -8.35
C PHE A 7 -14.37 -10.12 -8.65
N ALA A 8 -15.54 -9.67 -9.09
CA ALA A 8 -15.78 -8.27 -9.44
C ALA A 8 -15.64 -7.34 -8.22
N THR A 9 -16.13 -7.76 -7.05
CA THR A 9 -15.99 -7.00 -5.81
C THR A 9 -14.52 -6.93 -5.39
N ALA A 10 -13.78 -8.03 -5.40
CA ALA A 10 -12.35 -8.06 -5.08
C ALA A 10 -11.55 -7.16 -6.04
N PHE A 11 -11.88 -7.21 -7.34
CA PHE A 11 -11.26 -6.38 -8.35
C PHE A 11 -11.48 -4.89 -8.08
N VAL A 12 -12.73 -4.48 -7.83
CA VAL A 12 -13.07 -3.07 -7.57
C VAL A 12 -12.46 -2.59 -6.26
N LEU A 13 -12.52 -3.40 -5.20
CA LEU A 13 -11.91 -3.09 -3.91
C LEU A 13 -10.42 -2.83 -4.04
N GLU A 14 -9.71 -3.67 -4.80
CA GLU A 14 -8.28 -3.51 -4.97
C GLU A 14 -7.91 -2.27 -5.81
N ILE A 15 -8.68 -1.96 -6.86
CA ILE A 15 -8.48 -0.71 -7.61
C ILE A 15 -8.68 0.51 -6.71
N ILE A 16 -9.73 0.53 -5.88
CA ILE A 16 -9.98 1.61 -4.92
C ILE A 16 -8.81 1.72 -3.94
N PHE A 17 -8.38 0.59 -3.37
CA PHE A 17 -7.30 0.53 -2.40
C PHE A 17 -5.99 1.10 -2.97
N CYS A 18 -5.60 0.65 -4.17
CA CYS A 18 -4.43 1.12 -4.86
C CYS A 18 -4.49 2.61 -5.29
N ALA A 19 -5.70 3.12 -5.53
CA ALA A 19 -5.93 4.52 -5.87
C ALA A 19 -5.79 5.47 -4.67
N ILE A 20 -5.91 4.97 -3.43
CA ILE A 20 -5.72 5.78 -2.23
C ILE A 20 -4.25 6.25 -2.17
N PRO A 21 -3.99 7.56 -2.09
CA PRO A 21 -2.63 8.06 -1.96
C PRO A 21 -1.98 7.51 -0.70
N GLY A 22 -0.86 6.81 -0.85
CA GLY A 22 -0.15 6.18 0.26
C GLY A 22 1.37 6.18 0.08
N ALA A 23 2.08 5.52 1.01
CA ALA A 23 3.53 5.42 1.01
C ALA A 23 4.08 4.81 -0.29
N VAL A 24 3.47 3.71 -0.72
CA VAL A 24 3.84 2.98 -1.94
C VAL A 24 3.64 3.89 -3.16
N THR A 25 2.47 4.50 -3.30
CA THR A 25 2.14 5.42 -4.41
C THR A 25 3.09 6.61 -4.47
N ALA A 26 3.42 7.20 -3.32
CA ALA A 26 4.37 8.31 -3.22
C ALA A 26 5.79 7.91 -3.67
N GLU A 27 6.25 6.74 -3.24
CA GLU A 27 7.57 6.23 -3.58
C GLU A 27 7.66 5.80 -5.05
N ALA A 28 6.64 5.11 -5.56
CA ALA A 28 6.56 4.71 -6.96
C ALA A 28 6.52 5.93 -7.89
N LEU A 29 5.79 6.98 -7.52
CA LEU A 29 5.78 8.25 -8.22
C LEU A 29 7.16 8.93 -8.19
N ARG A 30 7.82 8.93 -7.03
CA ARG A 30 9.17 9.49 -6.87
C ARG A 30 10.17 8.83 -7.81
N ARG A 31 10.24 7.50 -7.77
CA ARG A 31 11.16 6.72 -8.61
C ARG A 31 10.75 6.75 -10.07
N GLY A 32 9.47 6.88 -10.36
CA GLY A 32 8.98 7.01 -11.74
C GLY A 32 9.30 8.35 -12.39
N ILE A 33 9.28 9.44 -11.63
CA ILE A 33 9.66 10.76 -12.15
C ILE A 33 11.17 10.81 -12.45
N SER A 34 12.00 10.26 -11.58
CA SER A 34 13.46 10.22 -11.76
C SER A 34 13.91 9.19 -12.80
N GLY A 35 13.47 7.94 -12.66
CA GLY A 35 13.96 6.80 -13.44
C GLY A 35 12.98 6.22 -14.48
N GLY A 36 11.78 6.79 -14.62
CA GLY A 36 10.82 6.42 -15.65
C GLY A 36 9.97 5.18 -15.30
N TYR A 37 9.51 4.47 -16.33
CA TYR A 37 8.52 3.40 -16.19
C TYR A 37 8.97 2.25 -15.28
N ARG A 38 10.20 1.74 -15.48
CA ARG A 38 10.70 0.54 -14.78
C ARG A 38 10.78 0.71 -13.26
N PRO A 39 11.39 1.77 -12.71
CA PRO A 39 11.46 1.95 -11.26
C PRO A 39 10.10 2.10 -10.60
N ALA A 40 9.15 2.81 -11.23
CA ALA A 40 7.78 2.88 -10.74
C ALA A 40 7.12 1.50 -10.73
N LEU A 41 7.23 0.76 -11.83
CA LEU A 41 6.66 -0.59 -11.94
C LEU A 41 7.26 -1.54 -10.91
N MET A 42 8.57 -1.51 -10.69
CA MET A 42 9.23 -2.39 -9.70
C MET A 42 8.75 -2.11 -8.29
N VAL A 43 8.56 -0.84 -7.89
CA VAL A 43 7.98 -0.50 -6.58
C VAL A 43 6.55 -1.02 -6.46
N GLN A 44 5.70 -0.84 -7.49
CA GLN A 44 4.32 -1.31 -7.47
C GLN A 44 4.24 -2.85 -7.45
N LEU A 45 5.02 -3.54 -8.27
CA LEU A 45 5.08 -5.01 -8.25
C LEU A 45 5.63 -5.55 -6.93
N GLY A 46 6.55 -4.81 -6.30
CA GLY A 46 6.99 -5.11 -4.95
C GLY A 46 5.87 -4.99 -3.92
N SER A 47 5.00 -3.97 -4.04
CA SER A 47 3.89 -3.79 -3.11
C SER A 47 2.87 -4.91 -3.20
N MET A 48 2.62 -5.43 -4.41
CA MET A 48 1.72 -6.58 -4.62
C MET A 48 2.04 -7.76 -3.71
N ILE A 49 3.32 -7.98 -3.35
CA ILE A 49 3.69 -9.03 -2.40
C ILE A 49 3.14 -8.75 -1.01
N GLY A 50 3.26 -7.51 -0.52
CA GLY A 50 2.69 -7.12 0.77
C GLY A 50 1.16 -7.17 0.75
N ASP A 51 0.54 -6.68 -0.33
CA ASP A 51 -0.90 -6.73 -0.56
C ASP A 51 -1.42 -8.18 -0.49
N LEU A 52 -0.76 -9.11 -1.18
CA LEU A 52 -1.07 -10.54 -1.14
C LEU A 52 -0.86 -11.16 0.24
N VAL A 53 0.23 -10.82 0.93
CA VAL A 53 0.50 -11.32 2.29
C VAL A 53 -0.63 -10.92 3.24
N TRP A 54 -1.05 -9.65 3.21
CA TRP A 54 -2.13 -9.17 4.07
C TRP A 54 -3.49 -9.74 3.68
N ALA A 55 -3.76 -9.89 2.39
CA ALA A 55 -4.99 -10.52 1.92
C ALA A 55 -5.08 -11.99 2.36
N VAL A 56 -4.00 -12.77 2.25
CA VAL A 56 -3.96 -14.16 2.72
C VAL A 56 -4.15 -14.24 4.23
N ILE A 57 -3.46 -13.39 5.01
CA ILE A 57 -3.62 -13.33 6.47
C ILE A 57 -5.08 -13.04 6.85
N ALA A 58 -5.73 -12.11 6.16
CA ALA A 58 -7.11 -11.77 6.41
C ALA A 58 -8.06 -12.92 6.07
N LEU A 59 -7.85 -13.59 4.91
CA LEU A 59 -8.73 -14.67 4.44
C LEU A 59 -8.61 -15.96 5.27
N VAL A 60 -7.42 -16.29 5.77
CA VAL A 60 -7.22 -17.48 6.62
C VAL A 60 -7.75 -17.26 8.06
N GLY A 61 -8.22 -16.05 8.38
CA GLY A 61 -8.71 -15.72 9.72
C GLY A 61 -7.60 -15.59 10.76
N LEU A 62 -6.32 -15.56 10.31
CA LEU A 62 -5.19 -15.28 11.20
C LEU A 62 -5.20 -13.84 11.72
N ALA A 63 -6.09 -12.98 11.21
CA ALA A 63 -6.45 -11.69 11.80
C ALA A 63 -6.70 -11.77 13.32
N VAL A 64 -7.27 -12.88 13.81
CA VAL A 64 -7.54 -13.09 15.24
C VAL A 64 -6.25 -13.15 16.07
N LEU A 65 -5.12 -13.62 15.50
CA LEU A 65 -3.82 -13.63 16.20
C LEU A 65 -3.29 -12.22 16.47
N PHE A 66 -3.70 -11.25 15.65
CA PHE A 66 -3.39 -9.85 15.82
C PHE A 66 -4.31 -9.16 16.82
N GLU A 67 -5.20 -9.89 17.49
CA GLU A 67 -6.00 -9.32 18.58
C GLU A 67 -5.23 -9.17 19.89
N SER A 68 -4.14 -9.92 20.06
CA SER A 68 -3.35 -9.87 21.29
C SER A 68 -2.71 -8.49 21.51
N VAL A 69 -2.82 -7.97 22.74
CA VAL A 69 -2.30 -6.64 23.12
C VAL A 69 -0.82 -6.45 22.75
N PRO A 70 0.10 -7.42 23.00
CA PRO A 70 1.51 -7.25 22.64
C PRO A 70 1.73 -7.16 21.13
N VAL A 71 0.99 -7.94 20.32
CA VAL A 71 1.11 -7.92 18.86
C VAL A 71 0.53 -6.64 18.28
N ARG A 72 -0.64 -6.20 18.77
CA ARG A 72 -1.23 -4.91 18.38
C ARG A 72 -0.29 -3.76 18.66
N LEU A 73 0.31 -3.72 19.86
CA LEU A 73 1.29 -2.69 20.24
C LEU A 73 2.57 -2.76 19.39
N GLY A 74 3.10 -3.96 19.17
CA GLY A 74 4.29 -4.17 18.34
C GLY A 74 4.09 -3.66 16.92
N LEU A 75 3.01 -4.09 16.25
CA LEU A 75 2.64 -3.58 14.93
C LEU A 75 2.37 -2.08 14.96
N GLY A 76 1.61 -1.62 15.97
CA GLY A 76 1.35 -0.24 16.35
C GLY A 76 2.56 0.68 16.22
N ILE A 77 3.61 0.32 16.96
CA ILE A 77 4.84 1.09 17.09
C ILE A 77 5.68 0.96 15.82
N ILE A 78 5.85 -0.26 15.29
CA ILE A 78 6.69 -0.51 14.10
C ILE A 78 6.14 0.26 12.89
N GLY A 79 4.83 0.19 12.63
CA GLY A 79 4.24 0.91 11.50
C GLY A 79 4.25 2.43 11.69
N CYS A 80 4.07 2.93 12.92
CA CYS A 80 4.22 4.37 13.20
C CYS A 80 5.64 4.87 12.91
N VAL A 81 6.66 4.20 13.46
CA VAL A 81 8.07 4.56 13.24
C VAL A 81 8.41 4.51 11.75
N PHE A 82 7.94 3.48 11.06
CA PHE A 82 8.17 3.32 9.62
C PHE A 82 7.49 4.42 8.80
N MET A 83 6.21 4.74 9.08
CA MET A 83 5.50 5.83 8.41
C MET A 83 6.14 7.19 8.67
N LEU A 84 6.59 7.47 9.90
CA LEU A 84 7.33 8.69 10.23
C LEU A 84 8.68 8.77 9.51
N TYR A 85 9.39 7.65 9.38
CA TYR A 85 10.61 7.57 8.59
C TYR A 85 10.37 7.91 7.11
N LEU A 86 9.28 7.41 6.53
CA LEU A 86 8.91 7.72 5.14
C LEU A 86 8.44 9.18 4.99
N ALA A 87 7.68 9.69 5.96
CA ALA A 87 7.28 11.09 6.01
C ALA A 87 8.50 12.01 6.04
N PHE A 88 9.53 11.66 6.84
CA PHE A 88 10.79 12.40 6.89
C PHE A 88 11.52 12.38 5.54
N LYS A 89 11.61 11.21 4.88
CA LYS A 89 12.19 11.10 3.53
C LYS A 89 11.44 11.93 2.49
N ALA A 90 10.10 11.93 2.54
CA ALA A 90 9.28 12.74 1.64
C ALA A 90 9.48 14.23 1.92
N ALA A 91 9.55 14.63 3.20
CA ALA A 91 9.82 16.02 3.59
C ALA A 91 11.18 16.52 3.11
N LEU A 92 12.23 15.68 3.17
CA LEU A 92 13.55 16.01 2.61
C LEU A 92 13.46 16.25 1.10
N GLY A 93 12.76 15.39 0.36
CA GLY A 93 12.53 15.57 -1.08
C GLY A 93 11.72 16.82 -1.44
N ALA A 94 10.80 17.24 -0.58
CA ALA A 94 10.07 18.50 -0.75
C ALA A 94 10.97 19.73 -0.57
N ARG A 95 11.97 19.66 0.32
CA ARG A 95 12.89 20.78 0.60
C ARG A 95 13.96 20.97 -0.46
N SER A 96 14.52 19.88 -1.00
CA SER A 96 15.59 19.96 -1.99
C SER A 96 15.09 20.51 -3.33
N GLY A 97 13.86 20.19 -3.76
CA GLY A 97 13.34 20.60 -5.07
C GLY A 97 14.04 19.98 -6.27
N ASP A 98 15.23 19.41 -6.07
CA ASP A 98 15.93 18.59 -7.03
C ASP A 98 15.12 17.34 -7.32
N VAL A 99 14.73 17.21 -8.59
CA VAL A 99 14.40 15.91 -9.16
C VAL A 99 15.69 15.09 -9.04
N PRO A 100 15.70 13.95 -8.30
CA PRO A 100 16.93 13.21 -8.07
C PRO A 100 17.61 12.91 -9.42
N GLU A 101 18.82 13.43 -9.61
CA GLU A 101 19.64 13.02 -10.74
C GLU A 101 19.87 11.52 -10.66
N ASN A 102 19.79 10.90 -11.83
CA ASN A 102 19.75 9.46 -12.03
C ASN A 102 21.03 8.79 -11.53
N ASN A 103 21.13 8.50 -10.24
CA ASN A 103 22.08 7.52 -9.73
C ASN A 103 21.54 6.14 -10.11
N SER A 104 21.93 5.69 -11.30
CA SER A 104 21.66 4.40 -11.91
C SER A 104 22.18 3.18 -11.12
N GLU A 105 22.55 3.34 -9.85
CA GLU A 105 22.98 2.26 -9.00
C GLU A 105 21.81 1.69 -8.20
N LYS A 106 21.36 0.51 -8.67
CA LYS A 106 20.55 -0.52 -8.01
C LYS A 106 19.04 -0.46 -8.25
N GLU A 107 18.63 -0.88 -9.46
CA GLU A 107 17.29 -1.44 -9.76
C GLU A 107 16.83 -2.51 -8.74
N ARG A 108 17.78 -3.20 -8.06
CA ARG A 108 17.51 -4.17 -6.99
C ARG A 108 16.82 -3.57 -5.76
N GLY A 109 16.89 -2.26 -5.54
CA GLY A 109 16.28 -1.60 -4.39
C GLY A 109 14.80 -1.28 -4.58
N ASP A 110 14.30 -1.17 -5.80
CA ASP A 110 12.94 -0.68 -6.11
C ASP A 110 11.88 -1.68 -5.68
N PHE A 111 12.02 -2.93 -6.14
CA PHE A 111 11.12 -4.02 -5.78
C PHE A 111 11.10 -4.26 -4.27
N LEU A 112 12.27 -4.41 -3.64
CA LEU A 112 12.35 -4.63 -2.21
C LEU A 112 11.78 -3.44 -1.42
N THR A 113 11.93 -2.21 -1.93
CA THR A 113 11.28 -1.05 -1.30
C THR A 113 9.76 -1.21 -1.35
N GLY A 114 9.19 -1.58 -2.50
CA GLY A 114 7.75 -1.88 -2.61
C GLY A 114 7.28 -2.91 -1.59
N VAL A 115 7.99 -4.03 -1.48
CA VAL A 115 7.68 -5.11 -0.52
C VAL A 115 7.69 -4.58 0.92
N VAL A 116 8.79 -3.92 1.32
CA VAL A 116 8.93 -3.41 2.70
C VAL A 116 7.89 -2.33 2.99
N LEU A 117 7.62 -1.46 2.02
CA LEU A 117 6.61 -0.41 2.14
C LEU A 117 5.22 -1.00 2.34
N SER A 118 4.84 -2.00 1.55
CA SER A 118 3.50 -2.60 1.59
C SER A 118 3.31 -3.49 2.81
N THR A 119 4.25 -4.40 3.08
CA THR A 119 4.18 -5.28 4.24
C THR A 119 4.26 -4.49 5.55
N GLY A 120 5.06 -3.42 5.58
CA GLY A 120 5.16 -2.52 6.74
C GLY A 120 4.03 -1.49 6.82
N ASN A 121 3.09 -1.47 5.87
CA ASN A 121 2.03 -0.47 5.84
C ASN A 121 0.83 -0.91 6.70
N PRO A 122 0.61 -0.26 7.86
CA PRO A 122 -0.48 -0.59 8.78
C PRO A 122 -1.87 -0.30 8.22
N PHE A 123 -1.98 0.57 7.22
CA PHE A 123 -3.24 0.80 6.51
C PHE A 123 -3.73 -0.48 5.84
N GLN A 124 -2.81 -1.30 5.31
CA GLN A 124 -3.17 -2.59 4.69
C GLN A 124 -3.74 -3.54 5.74
N VAL A 125 -3.13 -3.57 6.93
CA VAL A 125 -3.58 -4.39 8.05
C VAL A 125 -5.02 -4.04 8.42
N ALA A 126 -5.29 -2.76 8.66
CA ALA A 126 -6.63 -2.31 9.03
C ALA A 126 -7.66 -2.54 7.90
N PHE A 127 -7.30 -2.25 6.65
CA PHE A 127 -8.17 -2.41 5.49
C PHE A 127 -8.54 -3.89 5.26
N TRP A 128 -7.55 -4.78 5.19
CA TRP A 128 -7.77 -6.20 4.90
C TRP A 128 -8.43 -6.95 6.06
N MET A 129 -8.11 -6.62 7.32
CA MET A 129 -8.80 -7.22 8.47
C MET A 129 -10.28 -6.86 8.52
N GLY A 130 -10.66 -5.65 8.11
CA GLY A 130 -12.06 -5.22 8.13
C GLY A 130 -12.88 -5.72 6.94
N ILE A 131 -12.28 -5.76 5.75
CA ILE A 131 -13.01 -5.94 4.48
C ILE A 131 -12.78 -7.33 3.86
N GLY A 132 -11.60 -7.94 4.01
CA GLY A 132 -11.23 -9.14 3.25
C GLY A 132 -12.17 -10.34 3.48
N ALA A 133 -12.16 -10.90 4.68
CA ALA A 133 -12.98 -12.07 5.01
C ALA A 133 -14.48 -11.77 5.07
N THR A 134 -14.85 -10.55 5.49
CA THR A 134 -16.25 -10.12 5.61
C THR A 134 -16.93 -9.99 4.25
N THR A 135 -16.20 -9.58 3.21
CA THR A 135 -16.73 -9.47 1.84
C THR A 135 -17.17 -10.82 1.30
N ILE A 136 -16.33 -11.85 1.46
CA ILE A 136 -16.67 -13.20 1.01
C ILE A 136 -17.86 -13.73 1.80
N ALA A 137 -17.83 -13.63 3.13
CA ALA A 137 -18.91 -14.12 3.99
C ALA A 137 -20.26 -13.41 3.77
N ALA A 138 -20.24 -12.14 3.34
CA ALA A 138 -21.45 -11.37 3.01
C ALA A 138 -22.10 -11.82 1.70
N ILE A 139 -21.33 -12.35 0.75
CA ILE A 139 -21.82 -12.82 -0.56
C ILE A 139 -22.14 -14.32 -0.51
N ALA A 140 -21.27 -15.11 0.13
CA ALA A 140 -21.38 -16.55 0.25
C ALA A 140 -21.32 -16.95 1.75
N PRO A 141 -22.48 -17.26 2.38
CA PRO A 141 -22.55 -17.60 3.81
C PRO A 141 -21.79 -18.86 4.21
N ASP A 142 -21.59 -19.81 3.28
CA ASP A 142 -20.79 -21.02 3.45
C ASP A 142 -19.65 -21.05 2.41
N PRO A 143 -18.57 -20.27 2.64
CA PRO A 143 -17.56 -20.04 1.63
C PRO A 143 -16.66 -21.26 1.42
N GLN A 144 -16.73 -21.80 0.21
CA GLN A 144 -15.85 -22.88 -0.28
C GLN A 144 -14.55 -22.35 -0.90
N LEU A 145 -13.58 -23.24 -1.14
CA LEU A 145 -12.26 -22.90 -1.71
C LEU A 145 -12.33 -22.09 -3.01
N GLU A 146 -13.34 -22.35 -3.86
CA GLU A 146 -13.55 -21.64 -5.11
C GLU A 146 -13.87 -20.15 -4.93
N HIS A 147 -14.52 -19.76 -3.83
CA HIS A 147 -14.83 -18.37 -3.51
C HIS A 147 -13.55 -17.59 -3.15
N TYR A 148 -12.67 -18.21 -2.35
CA TYR A 148 -11.36 -17.64 -2.03
C TYR A 148 -10.47 -17.53 -3.28
N ALA A 149 -10.50 -18.53 -4.16
CA ALA A 149 -9.78 -18.48 -5.44
C ALA A 149 -10.30 -17.36 -6.34
N ALA A 150 -11.62 -17.22 -6.49
CA ALA A 150 -12.23 -16.13 -7.26
C ALA A 150 -11.85 -14.75 -6.72
N PHE A 151 -11.88 -14.58 -5.39
CA PHE A 151 -11.46 -13.35 -4.72
C PHE A 151 -9.98 -13.05 -5.00
N MET A 152 -9.09 -14.01 -4.79
CA MET A 152 -7.64 -13.86 -5.02
C MET A 152 -7.31 -13.57 -6.49
N LEU A 153 -8.03 -14.17 -7.43
CA LEU A 153 -7.86 -13.88 -8.86
C LEU A 153 -8.26 -12.44 -9.21
N GLY A 154 -9.43 -11.99 -8.74
CA GLY A 154 -9.91 -10.62 -8.99
C GLY A 154 -8.98 -9.58 -8.37
N PHE A 155 -8.59 -9.83 -7.12
CA PHE A 155 -7.61 -9.05 -6.36
C PHE A 155 -6.27 -8.94 -7.10
N THR A 156 -5.62 -10.07 -7.40
CA THR A 156 -4.29 -10.07 -8.01
C THR A 156 -4.30 -9.45 -9.40
N LEU A 157 -5.37 -9.69 -10.18
CA LEU A 157 -5.51 -9.11 -11.52
C LEU A 157 -5.66 -7.58 -11.45
N ALA A 158 -6.51 -7.07 -10.56
CA ALA A 158 -6.69 -5.64 -10.35
C ALA A 158 -5.40 -4.96 -9.94
N GLY A 159 -4.73 -5.49 -8.91
CA GLY A 159 -3.47 -4.93 -8.42
C GLY A 159 -2.37 -4.96 -9.49
N THR A 160 -2.26 -6.06 -10.24
CA THR A 160 -1.32 -6.16 -11.37
C THR A 160 -1.63 -5.12 -12.43
N LEU A 161 -2.88 -5.02 -12.89
CA LEU A 161 -3.29 -4.01 -13.88
C LEU A 161 -2.99 -2.59 -13.39
N TRP A 162 -3.23 -2.31 -12.11
CA TRP A 162 -2.89 -1.02 -11.51
C TRP A 162 -1.39 -0.75 -11.53
N CYS A 163 -0.54 -1.75 -11.24
CA CYS A 163 0.92 -1.59 -11.30
C CYS A 163 1.38 -1.08 -12.68
N PHE A 164 0.89 -1.73 -13.75
CA PHE A 164 1.21 -1.37 -15.12
C PHE A 164 0.62 0.00 -15.50
N LEU A 165 -0.65 0.24 -15.16
CA LEU A 165 -1.33 1.51 -15.43
C LEU A 165 -0.64 2.68 -14.74
N PHE A 166 -0.36 2.55 -13.44
CA PHE A 166 0.30 3.58 -12.65
C PHE A 166 1.70 3.90 -13.20
N ALA A 167 2.52 2.88 -13.45
CA ALA A 167 3.84 3.07 -14.02
C ALA A 167 3.78 3.77 -15.39
N TYR A 168 2.80 3.40 -16.23
CA TYR A 168 2.57 4.05 -17.52
C TYR A 168 2.19 5.52 -17.35
N VAL A 169 1.18 5.82 -16.52
CA VAL A 169 0.73 7.19 -16.24
C VAL A 169 1.88 8.05 -15.71
N VAL A 170 2.70 7.52 -14.79
CA VAL A 170 3.86 8.26 -14.26
C VAL A 170 4.92 8.48 -15.34
N SER A 171 5.20 7.46 -16.16
CA SER A 171 6.19 7.56 -17.24
C SER A 171 5.82 8.59 -18.32
N VAL A 172 4.53 8.72 -18.63
CA VAL A 172 4.02 9.73 -19.57
C VAL A 172 3.90 11.08 -18.89
N GLY A 173 3.47 11.09 -17.62
CA GLY A 173 3.23 12.28 -16.81
C GLY A 173 4.50 13.00 -16.40
N ARG A 174 5.64 12.28 -16.26
CA ARG A 174 6.92 12.86 -15.82
C ARG A 174 7.38 14.05 -16.66
N ARG A 175 7.02 14.11 -17.95
CA ARG A 175 7.34 15.24 -18.85
C ARG A 175 6.65 16.56 -18.47
N PHE A 176 5.57 16.49 -17.69
CA PHE A 176 4.82 17.64 -17.21
C PHE A 176 5.13 17.99 -15.75
N VAL A 177 5.87 17.13 -15.04
CA VAL A 177 6.20 17.36 -13.63
C VAL A 177 7.31 18.39 -13.51
N ARG A 178 6.95 19.60 -13.09
CA ARG A 178 7.90 20.64 -12.70
C ARG A 178 8.39 20.42 -11.27
N PRO A 179 9.57 20.95 -10.90
CA PRO A 179 10.10 20.87 -9.53
C PRO A 179 9.06 21.26 -8.46
N ARG A 180 8.30 22.33 -8.67
CA ARG A 180 7.24 22.76 -7.74
C ARG A 180 6.12 21.73 -7.56
N VAL A 181 5.69 21.06 -8.63
CA VAL A 181 4.64 20.04 -8.56
C VAL A 181 5.14 18.84 -7.79
N PHE A 182 6.38 18.43 -8.04
CA PHE A 182 7.04 17.36 -7.29
C PHE A 182 7.18 17.69 -5.81
N GLN A 183 7.60 18.92 -5.46
CA GLN A 183 7.68 19.37 -4.07
C GLN A 183 6.31 19.36 -3.37
N ILE A 184 5.24 19.79 -4.04
CA ILE A 184 3.88 19.75 -3.49
C ILE A 184 3.44 18.31 -3.23
N ILE A 185 3.64 17.42 -4.21
CA ILE A 185 3.31 15.99 -4.06
C ILE A 185 4.08 15.40 -2.86
N GLN A 186 5.40 15.65 -2.77
CA GLN A 186 6.22 15.16 -1.67
C GLN A 186 5.78 15.75 -0.32
N ALA A 187 5.41 17.03 -0.27
CA ALA A 187 4.92 17.67 0.95
C ALA A 187 3.57 17.07 1.40
N VAL A 188 2.64 16.87 0.47
CA VAL A 188 1.33 16.24 0.74
C VAL A 188 1.54 14.82 1.24
N CYS A 189 2.40 14.03 0.58
CA CYS A 189 2.73 12.68 1.02
C CYS A 189 3.39 12.68 2.41
N ALA A 190 4.32 13.61 2.69
CA ALA A 190 4.97 13.72 3.99
C ALA A 190 3.95 13.99 5.10
N VAL A 191 3.05 14.97 4.89
CA VAL A 191 1.99 15.30 5.87
C VAL A 191 1.04 14.13 6.05
N PHE A 192 0.60 13.50 4.96
CA PHE A 192 -0.33 12.37 5.02
C PHE A 192 0.28 11.17 5.73
N LEU A 193 1.54 10.81 5.44
CA LEU A 193 2.25 9.71 6.09
C LEU A 193 2.50 9.98 7.58
N ALA A 194 2.87 11.22 7.93
CA ALA A 194 3.02 11.61 9.33
C ALA A 194 1.68 11.49 10.08
N TYR A 195 0.60 11.99 9.47
CA TYR A 195 -0.75 11.87 10.03
C TYR A 195 -1.17 10.41 10.21
N MET A 196 -0.98 9.57 9.19
CA MET A 196 -1.30 8.14 9.27
C MET A 196 -0.50 7.41 10.34
N GLY A 197 0.81 7.66 10.43
CA GLY A 197 1.66 7.04 11.45
C GLY A 197 1.23 7.40 12.87
N VAL A 198 0.98 8.69 13.13
CA VAL A 198 0.50 9.16 14.44
C VAL A 198 -0.90 8.63 14.75
N ASN A 199 -1.82 8.72 13.79
CA ASN A 199 -3.20 8.26 13.98
C ASN A 199 -3.27 6.75 14.26
N MET A 200 -2.43 5.96 13.60
CA MET A 200 -2.30 4.53 13.85
C MET A 200 -1.81 4.24 15.27
N LEU A 201 -0.78 4.92 15.76
CA LEU A 201 -0.31 4.74 17.13
C LEU A 201 -1.41 5.09 18.13
N LEU A 202 -2.09 6.23 17.94
CA LEU A 202 -3.21 6.64 18.79
C LEU A 202 -4.37 5.64 18.76
N SER A 203 -4.76 5.17 17.58
CA SER A 203 -5.80 4.15 17.42
C SER A 203 -5.42 2.84 18.11
N THR A 204 -4.15 2.44 17.99
CA THR A 204 -3.63 1.24 18.66
C THR A 204 -3.74 1.39 20.17
N LEU A 205 -3.24 2.51 20.73
CA LEU A 205 -3.27 2.80 22.17
C LEU A 205 -4.70 2.83 22.74
N ARG A 206 -5.65 3.44 22.03
CA ARG A 206 -7.08 3.42 22.41
C ARG A 206 -7.65 2.01 22.41
N THR A 207 -7.32 1.21 21.40
CA THR A 207 -7.84 -0.17 21.27
C THR A 207 -7.34 -1.08 22.39
N VAL A 208 -6.13 -0.84 22.91
CA VAL A 208 -5.57 -1.59 24.05
C VAL A 208 -5.86 -0.94 25.41
N GLY A 209 -6.65 0.14 25.47
CA GLY A 209 -7.07 0.79 26.72
C GLY A 209 -5.97 1.59 27.44
N LEU A 210 -4.93 2.02 26.73
CA LEU A 210 -3.85 2.86 27.28
C LEU A 210 -4.12 4.37 27.13
N LEU A 211 -5.15 4.75 26.36
CA LEU A 211 -5.68 6.10 26.15
C LEU A 211 -7.21 6.05 26.11
#